data_AF-A0A392TR76-F1
#
_entry.id   AF-A0A392TR76-F1
#
_cell.length_a   1.000
_cell.length_b   1.000
_cell.length_c   1.000
_cell.angle_alpha   90.00
_cell.angle_beta   90.00
_cell.angle_gamma   90.00
#
_symmetry.space_group_name_H-M   'P 1'
#
loop_
_entity.id
_entity.type
_entity.pdbx_description
1 polymer ?
#
loop_
_entity_poly.entity_id
_entity_poly.type
_entity_poly.pdbx_seq_one_letter_code
_entity_poly.pdbx_strand_id
1 'polypeptide(L)' 'MSCSDVNETTPNSAYQLNTRTLLSYLSSNATANKEFYNTTVAGKNHSDTVYGMYMCKGDVPAHLCS' A
#
# COMPACT_ATOMS: atom_id res chain seq x y z
N MET A 1 -11.55 2.94 -10.17
CA MET A 1 -10.34 2.22 -9.73
C MET A 1 -9.52 2.00 -10.98
N SER A 2 -8.37 2.66 -11.08
CA SER A 2 -7.50 2.59 -12.26
C SER A 2 -6.40 1.59 -11.98
N CYS A 3 -6.22 0.65 -12.90
CA CYS A 3 -5.15 -0.35 -12.85
C CYS A 3 -4.22 -0.12 -14.04
N SER A 4 -2.94 -0.47 -13.89
CA SER A 4 -2.00 -0.42 -15.01
C SER A 4 -2.40 -1.45 -16.08
N ASP A 5 -2.32 -1.07 -17.37
CA ASP A 5 -2.58 -1.97 -18.51
C ASP A 5 -1.49 -3.06 -18.69
N VAL A 6 -0.42 -3.00 -17.90
CA VAL A 6 0.65 -4.01 -17.88
C VAL A 6 0.13 -5.24 -17.14
N ASN A 7 -0.32 -6.22 -17.92
CA ASN A 7 -1.02 -7.40 -17.45
C ASN A 7 -0.17 -8.29 -16.53
N GLU A 8 -0.76 -8.53 -15.37
CA GLU A 8 -0.53 -9.62 -14.42
C GLU A 8 0.81 -9.63 -13.69
N THR A 9 0.73 -9.31 -12.40
CA THR A 9 1.76 -9.71 -11.45
C THR A 9 1.94 -11.21 -11.51
N THR A 10 3.17 -11.69 -11.75
CA THR A 10 3.43 -13.13 -11.68
C THR A 10 3.06 -13.64 -10.27
N PRO A 11 2.22 -14.69 -10.16
CA PRO A 11 1.85 -15.26 -8.87
C PRO A 11 3.11 -15.64 -8.07
N ASN A 12 3.09 -15.33 -6.77
CA ASN A 12 4.19 -15.54 -5.83
C ASN A 12 5.51 -14.81 -6.18
N SER A 13 5.48 -13.82 -7.08
CA SER A 13 6.62 -12.94 -7.29
C SER A 13 6.94 -12.11 -6.06
N ALA A 14 8.21 -11.69 -5.94
CA ALA A 14 8.64 -10.78 -4.89
C ALA A 14 7.83 -9.46 -4.94
N TYR A 15 7.57 -8.91 -6.12
CA TYR A 15 6.68 -7.76 -6.27
C TYR A 15 5.26 -8.01 -5.72
N GLN A 16 4.64 -9.17 -6.02
CA GLN A 16 3.31 -9.49 -5.49
C GLN A 16 3.31 -9.62 -3.96
N LEU A 17 4.32 -10.30 -3.39
CA LEU A 17 4.47 -10.45 -1.94
C LEU A 17 4.71 -9.10 -1.28
N ASN A 18 5.60 -8.28 -1.84
CA ASN A 18 5.88 -6.93 -1.34
C ASN A 18 4.64 -6.01 -1.43
N THR A 19 3.81 -6.17 -2.46
CA THR A 19 2.53 -5.45 -2.58
C THR A 19 1.57 -5.86 -1.45
N ARG A 20 1.47 -7.16 -1.12
CA ARG A 20 0.64 -7.62 0.02
C ARG A 20 1.17 -7.08 1.36
N THR A 21 2.48 -7.07 1.55
CA THR A 21 3.12 -6.47 2.73
C THR A 21 2.82 -4.99 2.82
N LEU A 22 2.96 -4.25 1.72
CA LEU A 22 2.65 -2.82 1.65
C LEU A 22 1.21 -2.54 2.05
N LEU A 23 0.25 -3.28 1.49
CA LEU A 23 -1.17 -3.14 1.84
C LEU A 23 -1.41 -3.42 3.34
N SER A 24 -0.73 -4.41 3.92
CA SER A 24 -0.81 -4.72 5.35
C SER A 24 -0.23 -3.59 6.22
N TYR A 25 0.86 -2.96 5.79
CA TYR A 25 1.43 -1.79 6.49
C TYR A 25 0.50 -0.59 6.43
N LEU A 26 -0.11 -0.33 5.27
CA LEU A 26 -1.04 0.77 5.09
C LEU A 26 -2.29 0.56 5.96
N SER A 27 -2.92 -0.62 5.94
CA SER A 27 -4.11 -0.90 6.76
C SER A 27 -3.82 -0.84 8.26
N SER A 28 -2.71 -1.42 8.71
CA SER A 28 -2.31 -1.39 10.13
C SER A 28 -1.98 0.02 10.62
N ASN A 29 -1.53 0.91 9.73
CA ASN A 29 -1.29 2.31 10.08
C ASN A 29 -2.55 3.17 9.94
N ALA A 30 -3.58 2.74 9.22
CA ALA A 30 -4.87 3.44 9.16
C ALA A 30 -5.59 3.36 10.52
N THR A 31 -5.48 2.24 11.24
CA THR A 31 -5.98 2.10 12.62
C THR A 31 -5.24 2.95 13.66
N ALA A 32 -4.13 3.61 13.29
CA ALA A 32 -3.32 4.41 14.21
C ALA A 32 -3.74 5.89 14.30
N ASN A 33 -4.99 6.24 13.92
CA ASN A 33 -5.50 7.61 13.85
C ASN A 33 -4.63 8.56 13.00
N LYS A 34 -4.00 8.02 11.96
CA LYS A 34 -3.19 8.80 11.01
C LYS A 34 -4.07 9.16 9.82
N GLU A 35 -4.12 10.43 9.46
CA GLU A 35 -4.90 10.90 8.30
C GLU A 35 -4.17 10.68 6.98
N PHE A 36 -2.86 10.47 7.05
CA PHE A 36 -2.00 10.26 5.91
C PHE A 36 -0.83 9.37 6.32
N TYR A 37 -0.45 8.44 5.45
CA TYR A 37 0.74 7.63 5.65
C TYR A 37 1.26 7.14 4.31
N ASN A 38 2.57 7.16 4.14
CA ASN A 38 3.27 6.53 3.04
C ASN A 38 4.29 5.53 3.57
N THR A 39 4.59 4.53 2.76
CA THR A 39 5.64 3.57 3.08
C THR A 39 6.16 2.90 1.82
N THR A 40 7.30 2.27 1.94
CA THR A 40 7.98 1.55 0.86
C THR A 40 8.36 0.17 1.36
N VAL A 41 8.08 -0.85 0.56
CA VAL A 41 8.62 -2.19 0.77
C VAL A 41 9.77 -2.39 -0.21
N ALA A 42 10.99 -2.34 0.32
CA ALA A 42 12.20 -2.52 -0.48
C ALA A 42 12.30 -3.96 -0.98
N GLY A 43 12.42 -4.12 -2.29
CA GLY A 43 12.74 -5.39 -2.92
C GLY A 43 14.24 -5.62 -3.04
N LYS A 44 14.65 -6.86 -3.34
CA LYS A 44 16.06 -7.15 -3.67
C LYS A 44 16.48 -6.46 -4.97
N ASN A 45 15.56 -6.33 -5.92
CA ASN A 45 15.73 -5.60 -7.16
C ASN A 45 14.82 -4.38 -7.21
N HIS A 46 15.16 -3.41 -8.05
CA HIS A 46 14.32 -2.23 -8.29
C HIS A 46 12.91 -2.60 -8.76
N SER A 47 12.77 -3.65 -9.59
CA SER A 47 11.47 -4.13 -10.08
C SER A 47 10.57 -4.74 -8.99
N ASP A 48 11.13 -5.10 -7.83
CA ASP A 48 10.41 -5.70 -6.71
C ASP A 48 10.05 -4.67 -5.63
N THR A 49 10.60 -3.46 -5.70
CA THR A 49 10.31 -2.40 -4.73
C THR A 49 8.94 -1.81 -5.00
N VAL A 50 8.12 -1.70 -3.95
CA VAL A 50 6.75 -1.19 -4.06
C VAL A 50 6.58 0.01 -3.15
N TYR A 51 6.01 1.08 -3.69
CA TYR A 51 5.71 2.33 -3.01
C TYR A 51 4.20 2.48 -2.87
N GLY A 52 3.74 3.03 -1.76
CA GLY A 52 2.33 3.36 -1.63
C GLY A 52 2.03 4.27 -0.46
N MET A 53 0.80 4.76 -0.48
CA MET A 53 0.29 5.73 0.48
C MET A 53 -1.23 5.61 0.59
N TYR A 54 -1.77 6.02 1.74
CA TYR A 54 -3.19 6.30 1.88
C TYR A 54 -3.39 7.74 2.36
N MET A 55 -4.58 8.27 2.08
CA MET A 55 -5.04 9.54 2.61
C MET A 55 -6.51 9.40 3.01
N CYS A 56 -6.81 9.72 4.26
CA CYS A 56 -8.15 9.75 4.79
C CYS A 56 -8.92 10.93 4.20
N LYS A 57 -10.25 10.78 4.15
CA LYS A 57 -11.12 11.88 3.77
C LYS A 57 -11.13 12.92 4.90
N GLY A 58 -10.74 14.16 4.62
CA GLY A 58 -10.52 15.18 5.67
C GLY A 58 -11.77 15.67 6.41
N ASP A 59 -12.97 15.36 5.92
CA ASP A 59 -14.25 15.64 6.59
C ASP A 59 -14.74 14.47 7.46
N VAL A 60 -13.93 13.40 7.58
CA VAL A 60 -14.24 12.21 8.36
C VAL A 60 -13.26 12.10 9.54
N PRO A 61 -13.73 11.85 10.78
CA PRO A 61 -12.85 11.61 11.92
C PRO A 61 -11.82 10.50 11.65
N ALA A 62 -10.57 10.69 12.07
CA ALA A 62 -9.46 9.77 11.79
C ALA A 62 -9.74 8.30 12.20
N HIS A 63 -10.52 8.07 13.26
CA HIS A 63 -10.87 6.72 13.71
C HIS A 63 -11.80 5.95 12.75
N LEU A 64 -12.42 6.63 11.78
CA LEU A 64 -13.25 6.01 10.73
C LEU A 64 -12.48 5.74 9.44
N CYS A 65 -11.17 6.01 9.42
CA CYS A 65 -10.31 5.77 8.25
C CYS A 65 -9.74 4.33 8.19
N SER A 66 -10.05 3.49 9.18
CA SER A 66 -9.55 2.12 9.32
C SER A 66 -10.46 1.06 8.73
#